data_AF-A0A7V2S8V5-F1
#
_entry.id   AF-A0A7V2S8V5-F1
#
_cell.length_a   1.000
_cell.length_b   1.000
_cell.length_c   1.000
_cell.angle_alpha   90.00
_cell.angle_beta   90.00
_cell.angle_gamma   90.00
#
_symmetry.space_group_name_H-M   'P 1'
#
loop_
_entity.id
_entity.type
_entity.pdbx_description
1 polymer ?
#
loop_
_entity_poly.entity_id
_entity_poly.type
_entity_poly.pdbx_seq_one_letter_code
_entity_poly.pdbx_strand_id
1 'polypeptide(L)'
;MLMANHIKKIIVAFAMVFFAAGASAYPMLNFDGELNYNYGSGEFEITGALTGSTDITAPVGSSFSLRGIFSGLGANTNSFMTVGEFSGVAGNDLEIAGGSLLAGELTGLEMLGINGFDWGVLSARFTPTAGSLQTSFSDPSDFFALTLNLSTVFSGEMYNKNFSGLVDGSLHSRAIAVPEPGMMALYSMALLLFAGFCWRRGLRAG
;
A
#
# COMPACT_ATOMS: atom_id res chain seq x y z
N MET A 1 -18.33 -36.16 30.14
CA MET A 1 -19.29 -35.04 30.12
C MET A 1 -18.65 -33.68 30.41
N LEU A 2 -17.67 -33.57 31.32
CA LEU A 2 -16.97 -32.29 31.61
C LEU A 2 -16.20 -31.68 30.43
N MET A 3 -15.54 -32.48 29.58
CA MET A 3 -14.71 -31.97 28.46
C MET A 3 -15.52 -31.19 27.40
N ALA A 4 -16.77 -31.59 27.13
CA ALA A 4 -17.62 -30.94 26.12
C ALA A 4 -18.04 -29.52 26.53
N ASN A 5 -18.16 -29.24 27.83
CA ASN A 5 -18.51 -27.90 28.33
C ASN A 5 -17.32 -26.93 28.33
N HIS A 6 -16.09 -27.43 28.45
CA HIS A 6 -14.90 -26.59 28.36
C HIS A 6 -14.61 -26.14 26.92
N ILE A 7 -14.79 -27.02 25.93
CA ILE A 7 -14.62 -26.68 24.51
C ILE A 7 -15.62 -25.60 24.08
N LYS A 8 -16.89 -25.70 24.52
CA LYS A 8 -17.91 -24.67 24.24
C LYS A 8 -17.53 -23.30 24.80
N LYS A 9 -17.01 -23.25 26.03
CA LYS A 9 -16.58 -22.00 26.68
C LYS A 9 -15.35 -21.40 25.99
N ILE A 10 -14.41 -22.23 25.55
CA ILE A 10 -13.23 -21.78 24.79
C ILE A 10 -13.64 -21.18 23.45
N ILE A 11 -14.57 -21.81 22.72
CA ILE A 11 -15.07 -21.29 21.44
C ILE A 11 -15.82 -19.97 21.63
N VAL A 12 -16.65 -19.85 22.67
CA VAL A 12 -17.35 -18.59 23.00
C VAL A 12 -16.37 -17.50 23.42
N ALA A 13 -15.34 -17.83 24.20
CA ALA A 13 -14.29 -16.88 24.55
C ALA A 13 -13.46 -16.45 23.33
N PHE A 14 -13.12 -17.38 22.44
CA PHE A 14 -12.45 -17.08 21.17
C PHE A 14 -13.32 -16.19 20.28
N ALA A 15 -14.62 -16.50 20.15
CA ALA A 15 -15.57 -15.67 19.41
C ALA A 15 -15.68 -14.27 20.00
N MET A 16 -15.69 -14.12 21.33
CA MET A 16 -15.69 -12.81 21.99
C MET A 16 -14.37 -12.03 21.80
N VAL A 17 -13.21 -12.69 21.76
CA VAL A 17 -11.93 -12.05 21.45
C VAL A 17 -11.88 -11.57 20.00
N PHE A 18 -12.47 -12.33 19.06
CA PHE A 18 -12.63 -11.90 17.67
C PHE A 18 -13.65 -10.77 17.49
N PHE A 19 -14.67 -10.66 18.36
CA PHE A 19 -15.60 -9.51 18.40
C PHE A 19 -14.93 -8.18 18.76
N ALA A 20 -13.81 -8.23 19.50
CA ALA A 20 -13.08 -7.03 19.92
C ALA A 20 -12.05 -6.54 18.87
N ALA A 21 -11.71 -7.37 17.88
CA ALA A 21 -10.83 -7.00 16.78
C ALA A 21 -11.68 -6.54 15.60
N GLY A 22 -11.92 -5.22 15.50
CA GLY A 22 -12.62 -4.64 14.36
C GLY A 22 -11.95 -5.03 13.03
N ALA A 23 -12.75 -5.51 12.07
CA ALA A 23 -12.27 -5.72 10.71
C ALA A 23 -12.02 -4.35 10.06
N SER A 24 -10.81 -4.17 9.52
CA SER A 24 -10.43 -2.96 8.80
C SER A 24 -10.10 -3.32 7.36
N ALA A 25 -10.57 -2.49 6.44
CA ALA A 25 -10.21 -2.51 5.03
C ALA A 25 -9.10 -1.49 4.80
N TYR A 26 -8.10 -1.81 3.98
CA TYR A 26 -7.03 -0.88 3.61
C TYR A 26 -7.19 -0.54 2.15
N PRO A 27 -7.81 0.60 1.80
CA PRO A 27 -7.90 1.03 0.41
C PRO A 27 -6.53 1.03 -0.23
N MET A 28 -6.44 0.41 -1.40
CA MET A 28 -5.18 0.25 -2.11
C MET A 28 -5.36 0.52 -3.60
N LEU A 29 -4.41 1.25 -4.19
CA LEU A 29 -4.23 1.34 -5.64
C LEU A 29 -2.91 0.66 -6.01
N ASN A 30 -2.95 -0.20 -7.03
CA ASN A 30 -1.75 -0.83 -7.58
C ASN A 30 -1.42 -0.21 -8.93
N PHE A 31 -0.13 -0.11 -9.23
CA PHE A 31 0.34 0.43 -10.49
C PHE A 31 1.68 -0.18 -10.88
N ASP A 32 1.85 -0.25 -12.20
CA ASP A 32 3.09 -0.67 -12.85
C ASP A 32 3.54 0.52 -13.71
N GLY A 33 4.82 0.82 -13.70
CA GLY A 33 5.37 2.01 -14.33
C GLY A 33 6.86 1.97 -14.58
N GLU A 34 7.37 3.11 -14.98
CA GLU A 34 8.78 3.35 -15.29
C GLU A 34 9.26 4.60 -14.55
N LEU A 35 10.41 4.49 -13.91
CA LEU A 35 11.15 5.59 -13.31
C LEU A 35 12.18 6.10 -14.31
N ASN A 36 12.31 7.41 -14.42
CA ASN A 36 13.38 8.09 -15.12
C ASN A 36 14.00 9.16 -14.22
N TYR A 37 15.31 9.11 -14.02
CA TYR A 37 16.09 10.13 -13.30
C TYR A 37 17.01 10.88 -14.25
N ASN A 38 16.99 12.21 -14.16
CA ASN A 38 17.84 13.11 -14.93
C ASN A 38 18.84 13.80 -14.01
N TYR A 39 20.12 13.48 -14.15
CA TYR A 39 21.20 14.08 -13.38
C TYR A 39 21.31 15.60 -13.57
N GLY A 40 21.05 16.10 -14.79
CA GLY A 40 21.20 17.51 -15.12
C GLY A 40 20.21 18.41 -14.38
N SER A 41 18.99 17.92 -14.13
CA SER A 41 17.97 18.63 -13.34
C SER A 41 17.88 18.12 -11.89
N GLY A 42 18.41 16.93 -11.60
CA GLY A 42 18.18 16.23 -10.33
C GLY A 42 16.75 15.71 -10.18
N GLU A 43 15.91 15.83 -11.20
CA GLU A 43 14.52 15.36 -11.17
C GLU A 43 14.45 13.86 -11.45
N PHE A 44 13.57 13.18 -10.73
CA PHE A 44 13.00 11.93 -11.21
C PHE A 44 11.52 12.12 -11.54
N GLU A 45 11.05 11.28 -12.44
CA GLU A 45 9.65 11.12 -12.78
C GLU A 45 9.35 9.63 -12.86
N ILE A 46 8.23 9.22 -12.27
CA ILE A 46 7.65 7.91 -12.44
C ILE A 46 6.34 8.10 -13.16
N THR A 47 6.19 7.40 -14.29
CA THR A 47 4.94 7.35 -15.03
C THR A 47 4.48 5.91 -15.14
N GLY A 48 3.18 5.67 -15.11
CA GLY A 48 2.65 4.32 -15.17
C GLY A 48 1.15 4.29 -15.35
N ALA A 49 0.59 3.11 -15.13
CA ALA A 49 -0.84 2.89 -15.19
C ALA A 49 -1.33 2.12 -13.97
N LEU A 50 -2.53 2.47 -13.49
CA LEU A 50 -3.23 1.67 -12.49
C LEU A 50 -3.52 0.29 -13.04
N THR A 51 -3.08 -0.73 -12.33
CA THR A 51 -3.30 -2.14 -12.66
C THR A 51 -4.44 -2.76 -11.86
N GLY A 52 -4.80 -2.14 -10.73
CA GLY A 52 -5.96 -2.56 -9.94
C GLY A 52 -6.22 -1.69 -8.72
N SER A 53 -7.32 -2.00 -8.03
CA SER A 53 -7.69 -1.35 -6.77
C SER A 53 -8.37 -2.35 -5.82
N THR A 54 -8.19 -2.14 -4.52
CA THR A 54 -8.83 -2.93 -3.45
C THR A 54 -9.58 -1.98 -2.52
N ASP A 55 -10.82 -2.31 -2.17
CA ASP A 55 -11.70 -1.54 -1.27
C ASP A 55 -11.98 -0.08 -1.69
N ILE A 56 -11.57 0.32 -2.90
CA ILE A 56 -11.91 1.57 -3.60
C ILE A 56 -12.11 1.29 -5.09
N THR A 57 -12.88 2.16 -5.76
CA THR A 57 -13.13 2.06 -7.21
C THR A 57 -12.28 3.07 -7.96
N ALA A 58 -11.33 2.57 -8.75
CA ALA A 58 -10.56 3.36 -9.71
C ALA A 58 -10.53 2.64 -11.07
N PRO A 59 -10.71 3.35 -12.20
CA PRO A 59 -10.57 2.76 -13.53
C PRO A 59 -9.15 2.21 -13.75
N VAL A 60 -9.05 0.92 -14.07
CA VAL A 60 -7.80 0.31 -14.54
C VAL A 60 -7.35 1.00 -15.83
N GLY A 61 -6.05 1.22 -15.96
CA GLY A 61 -5.44 1.98 -17.06
C GLY A 61 -5.43 3.49 -16.86
N SER A 62 -5.92 4.00 -15.72
CA SER A 62 -5.71 5.42 -15.35
C SER A 62 -4.22 5.70 -15.24
N SER A 63 -3.76 6.83 -15.78
CA SER A 63 -2.33 7.17 -15.76
C SER A 63 -1.91 7.64 -14.38
N PHE A 64 -0.77 7.12 -13.92
CA PHE A 64 -0.11 7.52 -12.69
C PHE A 64 1.13 8.36 -13.03
N SER A 65 1.33 9.45 -12.30
CA SER A 65 2.52 10.29 -12.37
C SER A 65 2.99 10.63 -10.96
N LEU A 66 4.28 10.49 -10.71
CA LEU A 66 4.95 10.90 -9.48
C LEU A 66 6.26 11.60 -9.83
N ARG A 67 6.50 12.78 -9.26
CA ARG A 67 7.70 13.58 -9.53
C ARG A 67 8.37 14.02 -8.24
N GLY A 68 9.68 14.21 -8.31
CA GLY A 68 10.43 14.81 -7.22
C GLY A 68 11.84 15.23 -7.64
N ILE A 69 12.43 16.12 -6.85
CA ILE A 69 13.77 16.67 -7.06
C ILE A 69 14.69 16.13 -5.98
N PHE A 70 15.85 15.64 -6.38
CA PHE A 70 16.89 15.21 -5.46
C PHE A 70 17.37 16.39 -4.62
N SER A 71 17.33 16.26 -3.29
CA SER A 71 17.57 17.37 -2.36
C SER A 71 19.02 17.87 -2.39
N GLY A 72 19.94 17.10 -2.97
CA GLY A 72 21.37 17.42 -3.04
C GLY A 72 22.09 17.33 -1.68
N LEU A 73 21.35 17.20 -0.57
CA LEU A 73 21.87 16.95 0.78
C LEU A 73 22.21 15.46 0.95
N GLY A 74 23.10 14.97 0.08
CA GLY A 74 23.78 13.69 0.23
C GLY A 74 22.89 12.47 0.08
N ALA A 75 23.22 11.61 -0.89
CA ALA A 75 22.85 10.22 -0.74
C ALA A 75 23.54 9.71 0.54
N ASN A 76 22.80 9.43 1.62
CA ASN A 76 23.38 8.91 2.85
C ASN A 76 23.80 7.47 2.58
N THR A 77 25.02 7.35 2.07
CA THR A 77 25.60 6.11 1.62
C THR A 77 26.53 5.62 2.70
N ASN A 78 26.14 4.57 3.40
CA ASN A 78 27.05 3.85 4.28
C ASN A 78 27.64 2.65 3.52
N SER A 79 28.41 1.79 4.21
CA SER A 79 29.01 0.61 3.58
C SER A 79 28.00 -0.43 3.08
N PHE A 80 26.73 -0.33 3.48
CA PHE A 80 25.69 -1.32 3.23
C PHE A 80 24.57 -0.81 2.31
N MET A 81 24.12 0.43 2.48
CA MET A 81 22.94 0.98 1.79
C MET A 81 23.18 2.40 1.28
N THR A 82 22.44 2.73 0.22
CA THR A 82 22.32 4.07 -0.34
C THR A 82 20.90 4.57 -0.06
N VAL A 83 20.80 5.76 0.53
CA VAL A 83 19.52 6.46 0.73
C VAL A 83 19.57 7.78 -0.04
N GLY A 84 18.67 8.00 -0.97
CA GLY A 84 18.48 9.29 -1.64
C GLY A 84 17.25 10.00 -1.11
N GLU A 85 17.42 11.24 -0.67
CA GLU A 85 16.31 12.09 -0.23
C GLU A 85 15.86 13.01 -1.35
N PHE A 86 14.55 13.17 -1.48
CA PHE A 86 13.91 13.95 -2.52
C PHE A 86 12.84 14.87 -1.93
N SER A 87 12.65 16.01 -2.56
CA SER A 87 11.57 16.95 -2.28
C SER A 87 10.54 16.95 -3.41
N GLY A 88 9.33 17.42 -3.12
CA GLY A 88 8.33 17.74 -4.15
C GLY A 88 8.84 18.76 -5.16
N VAL A 89 8.26 18.74 -6.35
CA VAL A 89 8.35 19.75 -7.41
C VAL A 89 7.26 20.81 -7.21
N ALA A 90 7.38 21.96 -7.90
CA ALA A 90 6.30 22.94 -7.87
C ALA A 90 5.05 22.37 -8.60
N GLY A 91 3.93 22.24 -7.87
CA GLY A 91 2.65 21.75 -8.40
C GLY A 91 2.17 20.49 -7.68
N ASN A 92 1.36 19.68 -8.37
CA ASN A 92 1.01 18.35 -7.87
C ASN A 92 2.18 17.40 -8.14
N ASP A 93 2.74 16.85 -7.08
CA ASP A 93 3.83 15.89 -7.14
C ASP A 93 3.35 14.50 -7.51
N LEU A 94 2.12 14.16 -7.10
CA LEU A 94 1.44 12.92 -7.41
C LEU A 94 0.14 13.23 -8.14
N GLU A 95 -0.10 12.54 -9.25
CA GLU A 95 -1.35 12.62 -10.00
C GLU A 95 -1.78 11.24 -10.51
N ILE A 96 -3.09 10.97 -10.38
CA ILE A 96 -3.76 9.82 -10.98
C ILE A 96 -4.88 10.35 -11.89
N ALA A 97 -4.64 10.33 -13.20
CA ALA A 97 -5.56 10.82 -14.20
C ALA A 97 -6.37 9.68 -14.84
N GLY A 98 -7.65 9.65 -14.46
CA GLY A 98 -8.70 8.79 -15.01
C GLY A 98 -10.06 9.49 -14.84
N GLY A 99 -10.06 10.82 -15.06
CA GLY A 99 -11.10 11.74 -14.61
C GLY A 99 -10.74 12.50 -13.32
N SER A 100 -9.44 12.80 -13.11
CA SER A 100 -8.91 13.44 -11.89
C SER A 100 -9.23 12.67 -10.61
N LEU A 101 -8.65 11.48 -10.49
CA LEU A 101 -8.97 10.55 -9.39
C LEU A 101 -8.28 10.97 -8.10
N LEU A 102 -7.01 11.36 -8.18
CA LEU A 102 -6.23 11.76 -7.03
C LEU A 102 -5.13 12.73 -7.48
N ALA A 103 -4.93 13.79 -6.71
CA ALA A 103 -3.77 14.66 -6.82
C ALA A 103 -3.26 14.98 -5.41
N GLY A 104 -1.95 15.16 -5.26
CA GLY A 104 -1.37 15.47 -3.96
C GLY A 104 0.05 16.00 -4.02
N GLU A 105 0.48 16.51 -2.87
CA GLU A 105 1.84 17.00 -2.61
C GLU A 105 2.59 15.96 -1.77
N LEU A 106 3.89 15.79 -2.04
CA LEU A 106 4.74 14.85 -1.33
C LEU A 106 5.38 15.50 -0.11
N THR A 107 5.49 14.69 0.94
CA THR A 107 6.24 15.03 2.16
C THR A 107 7.17 13.86 2.50
N GLY A 108 8.47 14.13 2.60
CA GLY A 108 9.46 13.10 2.97
C GLY A 108 9.52 11.94 1.98
N LEU A 109 10.18 12.15 0.85
CA LEU A 109 10.39 11.14 -0.18
C LEU A 109 11.80 10.58 -0.08
N GLU A 110 11.90 9.26 0.06
CA GLU A 110 13.15 8.55 0.25
C GLU A 110 13.24 7.36 -0.71
N MET A 111 14.36 7.29 -1.43
CA MET A 111 14.74 6.15 -2.25
C MET A 111 15.82 5.35 -1.52
N LEU A 112 15.60 4.05 -1.35
CA LEU A 112 16.46 3.18 -0.57
C LEU A 112 16.86 1.94 -1.38
N GLY A 113 18.15 1.58 -1.35
CA GLY A 113 18.60 0.29 -1.87
C GLY A 113 19.90 -0.18 -1.26
N ILE A 114 20.15 -1.48 -1.38
CA ILE A 114 21.39 -2.12 -0.91
C ILE A 114 22.49 -1.86 -1.93
N ASN A 115 23.66 -1.44 -1.47
CA ASN A 115 24.78 -1.12 -2.37
C ASN A 115 25.16 -2.32 -3.24
N GLY A 116 25.29 -2.08 -4.55
CA GLY A 116 25.64 -3.12 -5.53
C GLY A 116 24.45 -3.93 -6.05
N PHE A 117 23.23 -3.70 -5.55
CA PHE A 117 22.00 -4.23 -6.12
C PHE A 117 21.28 -3.15 -6.93
N ASP A 118 20.50 -3.57 -7.91
CA ASP A 118 19.69 -2.74 -8.80
C ASP A 118 18.23 -2.59 -8.34
N TRP A 119 17.83 -3.32 -7.31
CA TRP A 119 16.51 -3.25 -6.72
C TRP A 119 16.50 -2.45 -5.41
N GLY A 120 15.36 -1.81 -5.13
CA GLY A 120 15.19 -0.95 -3.97
C GLY A 120 13.73 -0.59 -3.71
N VAL A 121 13.52 0.39 -2.84
CA VAL A 121 12.21 0.89 -2.46
C VAL A 121 12.19 2.41 -2.56
N LEU A 122 11.16 2.97 -3.15
CA LEU A 122 10.80 4.38 -3.03
C LEU A 122 9.63 4.49 -2.06
N SER A 123 9.78 5.25 -1.00
CA SER A 123 8.69 5.49 -0.06
C SER A 123 8.47 6.98 0.14
N ALA A 124 7.21 7.39 0.24
CA ALA A 124 6.87 8.75 0.61
C ALA A 124 5.57 8.80 1.39
N ARG A 125 5.40 9.93 2.08
CA ARG A 125 4.10 10.38 2.55
C ARG A 125 3.54 11.38 1.57
N PHE A 126 2.23 11.42 1.43
CA PHE A 126 1.59 12.41 0.59
C PHE A 126 0.38 13.01 1.29
N THR A 127 0.03 14.23 0.89
CA THR A 127 -1.18 14.91 1.32
C THR A 127 -2.05 15.14 0.08
N PRO A 128 -3.25 14.55 -0.03
CA PRO A 128 -4.07 14.75 -1.21
C PRO A 128 -4.67 16.16 -1.21
N THR A 129 -4.57 16.81 -2.36
CA THR A 129 -5.05 18.17 -2.59
C THR A 129 -6.35 18.18 -3.38
N ALA A 130 -6.58 17.18 -4.24
CA ALA A 130 -7.78 17.10 -5.06
C ALA A 130 -8.11 15.66 -5.53
N GLY A 131 -9.27 15.53 -6.18
CA GLY A 131 -9.70 14.32 -6.88
C GLY A 131 -10.82 13.56 -6.19
N SER A 132 -11.49 12.68 -6.94
CA SER A 132 -12.64 11.92 -6.41
C SER A 132 -12.27 10.95 -5.28
N LEU A 133 -11.02 10.53 -5.19
CA LEU A 133 -10.50 9.64 -4.15
C LEU A 133 -9.89 10.40 -2.97
N GLN A 134 -9.89 11.74 -2.97
CA GLN A 134 -9.26 12.54 -1.91
C GLN A 134 -9.74 12.15 -0.51
N THR A 135 -11.04 11.92 -0.32
CA THR A 135 -11.61 11.53 0.98
C THR A 135 -11.20 10.13 1.42
N SER A 136 -10.82 9.28 0.47
CA SER A 136 -10.28 7.95 0.76
C SER A 136 -8.81 8.01 1.17
N PHE A 137 -8.12 9.14 0.98
CA PHE A 137 -6.70 9.34 1.28
C PHE A 137 -6.42 10.60 2.14
N SER A 138 -7.43 11.10 2.85
CA SER A 138 -7.40 12.44 3.46
C SER A 138 -6.53 12.59 4.72
N ASP A 139 -5.78 11.56 5.11
CA ASP A 139 -4.91 11.60 6.28
C ASP A 139 -3.46 11.84 5.82
N PRO A 140 -2.74 12.86 6.33
CA PRO A 140 -1.34 13.13 5.96
C PRO A 140 -0.35 12.01 6.35
N SER A 141 -0.85 10.94 6.97
CA SER A 141 -0.12 9.69 7.22
C SER A 141 -0.30 8.63 6.13
N ASP A 142 -0.92 8.93 4.99
CA ASP A 142 -1.01 7.97 3.90
C ASP A 142 0.34 7.81 3.19
N PHE A 143 0.70 6.55 2.92
CA PHE A 143 2.01 6.15 2.42
C PHE A 143 1.86 5.42 1.08
N PHE A 144 2.80 5.67 0.18
CA PHE A 144 3.11 4.68 -0.87
C PHE A 144 4.49 4.09 -0.65
N ALA A 145 4.60 2.85 -1.09
CA ALA A 145 5.87 2.16 -1.25
C ALA A 145 5.91 1.60 -2.67
N LEU A 146 6.96 1.94 -3.40
CA LEU A 146 7.21 1.43 -4.74
C LEU A 146 8.43 0.55 -4.70
N THR A 147 8.30 -0.65 -5.24
CA THR A 147 9.45 -1.49 -5.52
C THR A 147 10.10 -0.99 -6.80
N LEU A 148 11.41 -0.80 -6.75
CA LEU A 148 12.20 -0.32 -7.86
C LEU A 148 13.04 -1.46 -8.41
N ASN A 149 13.13 -1.54 -9.73
CA ASN A 149 14.08 -2.37 -10.46
C ASN A 149 14.81 -1.50 -11.49
N LEU A 150 15.97 -0.99 -11.10
CA LEU A 150 16.69 0.07 -11.80
C LEU A 150 17.66 -0.50 -12.85
N SER A 151 17.99 0.32 -13.83
CA SER A 151 19.04 0.06 -14.82
C SER A 151 20.45 0.24 -14.26
N THR A 152 20.57 0.74 -13.03
CA THR A 152 21.83 0.99 -12.33
C THR A 152 21.77 0.43 -10.92
N VAL A 153 22.91 -0.02 -10.40
CA VAL A 153 23.01 -0.41 -8.99
C VAL A 153 22.98 0.80 -8.07
N PHE A 154 22.39 0.62 -6.90
CA PHE A 154 22.48 1.54 -5.78
C PHE A 154 23.93 1.69 -5.36
N SER A 155 24.38 2.94 -5.34
CA SER A 155 25.72 3.35 -4.92
C SER A 155 25.71 4.85 -4.68
N GLY A 156 26.68 5.37 -3.91
CA GLY A 156 26.79 6.81 -3.67
C GLY A 156 27.02 7.64 -4.94
N GLU A 157 27.39 7.00 -6.06
CA GLU A 157 27.59 7.65 -7.35
C GLU A 157 26.40 7.51 -8.30
N MET A 158 25.33 6.79 -7.93
CA MET A 158 24.21 6.53 -8.84
C MET A 158 23.53 7.81 -9.31
N TYR A 159 23.49 8.83 -8.44
CA TYR A 159 22.89 10.13 -8.72
C TYR A 159 23.81 11.07 -9.51
N ASN A 160 24.99 10.61 -9.96
CA ASN A 160 25.91 11.38 -10.82
C ASN A 160 25.71 11.10 -12.31
N LYS A 161 24.65 10.36 -12.67
CA LYS A 161 24.31 9.99 -14.05
C LYS A 161 22.80 9.77 -14.17
N ASN A 162 22.32 9.77 -15.40
CA ASN A 162 20.93 9.39 -15.67
C ASN A 162 20.76 7.89 -15.41
N PHE A 163 19.59 7.51 -14.89
CA PHE A 163 19.17 6.11 -14.78
C PHE A 163 17.67 5.99 -14.96
N SER A 164 17.21 4.80 -15.29
CA SER A 164 15.79 4.48 -15.38
C SER A 164 15.50 3.14 -14.72
N GLY A 165 14.26 2.71 -14.69
CA GLY A 165 13.91 1.42 -14.10
C GLY A 165 12.43 1.12 -14.17
N LEU A 166 12.09 -0.14 -13.95
CA LEU A 166 10.70 -0.55 -13.75
C LEU A 166 10.29 -0.27 -12.31
N VAL A 167 9.01 0.05 -12.14
CA VAL A 167 8.42 0.38 -10.85
C VAL A 167 7.13 -0.40 -10.71
N ASP A 168 7.05 -1.20 -9.65
CA ASP A 168 5.81 -1.86 -9.23
C ASP A 168 5.43 -1.31 -7.86
N GLY A 169 4.24 -0.75 -7.74
CA GLY A 169 3.90 0.07 -6.58
C GLY A 169 2.49 -0.12 -6.07
N SER A 170 2.34 0.17 -4.78
CA SER A 170 1.05 0.27 -4.13
C SER A 170 0.93 1.56 -3.31
N LEU A 171 -0.20 2.22 -3.46
CA LEU A 171 -0.62 3.36 -2.64
C LEU A 171 -1.60 2.84 -1.60
N HIS A 172 -1.26 2.98 -0.33
CA HIS A 172 -2.11 2.55 0.77
C HIS A 172 -2.71 3.74 1.50
N SER A 173 -4.01 3.67 1.75
CA SER A 173 -4.68 4.51 2.72
C SER A 173 -4.72 3.85 4.10
N ARG A 174 -4.94 4.65 5.14
CA ARG A 174 -5.32 4.18 6.46
C ARG A 174 -6.49 3.19 6.42
N ALA A 175 -6.45 2.25 7.37
CA ALA A 175 -7.53 1.32 7.66
C ALA A 175 -8.88 2.04 7.87
N ILE A 176 -9.86 1.73 7.03
CA ILE A 176 -11.26 2.13 7.18
C ILE A 176 -11.99 1.02 7.93
N ALA A 177 -12.77 1.38 8.95
CA ALA A 177 -13.62 0.44 9.66
C ALA A 177 -14.67 -0.13 8.69
N VAL A 178 -14.71 -1.45 8.53
CA VAL A 178 -15.72 -2.09 7.68
C VAL A 178 -17.04 -2.11 8.45
N PRO A 179 -18.16 -1.65 7.85
CA PRO A 179 -19.46 -1.78 8.47
C PRO A 179 -19.74 -3.24 8.86
N GLU A 180 -20.25 -3.41 10.07
CA GLU A 180 -20.57 -4.69 10.73
C GLU A 180 -21.47 -5.70 9.96
N PRO A 181 -22.23 -5.37 8.88
CA PRO A 181 -23.06 -6.35 8.18
C PRO A 181 -22.28 -7.52 7.55
N GLY A 182 -21.06 -7.28 7.05
CA GLY A 182 -20.23 -8.34 6.42
C GLY A 182 -19.73 -9.36 7.45
N MET A 183 -19.36 -8.87 8.63
CA MET A 183 -18.98 -9.69 9.78
C MET A 183 -20.16 -10.55 10.24
N MET A 184 -21.34 -9.95 10.42
CA MET A 184 -22.58 -10.66 10.80
C MET A 184 -22.97 -11.76 9.78
N ALA A 185 -22.75 -11.54 8.48
CA ALA A 185 -23.00 -12.54 7.44
C ALA A 185 -22.02 -13.72 7.50
N LEU A 186 -20.73 -13.46 7.68
CA LEU A 186 -19.71 -14.51 7.89
C LEU A 186 -19.96 -15.29 9.20
N TYR A 187 -20.38 -14.61 10.26
CA TYR A 187 -20.72 -15.24 11.54
C TYR A 187 -21.96 -16.12 11.46
N SER A 188 -23.04 -15.62 10.85
CA SER A 188 -24.26 -16.42 10.67
C SER A 188 -24.00 -17.65 9.80
N MET A 189 -23.15 -17.52 8.77
CA MET A 189 -22.72 -18.65 7.95
C MET A 189 -21.88 -19.67 8.74
N ALA A 190 -20.92 -19.22 9.56
CA ALA A 190 -20.12 -20.10 10.42
C ALA A 190 -20.98 -20.82 11.48
N LEU A 191 -21.95 -20.14 12.08
CA LEU A 191 -22.90 -20.71 13.03
C LEU A 191 -23.80 -21.75 12.37
N LEU A 192 -24.31 -21.48 11.17
CA LEU A 192 -25.14 -22.41 10.40
C LEU A 192 -24.35 -23.67 10.01
N LEU A 193 -23.10 -23.51 9.57
CA LEU A 193 -22.20 -24.63 9.26
C LEU A 193 -21.92 -25.48 10.50
N PHE A 194 -21.67 -24.85 11.65
CA PHE A 194 -21.44 -25.55 12.91
C PHE A 194 -22.69 -26.29 13.41
N ALA A 195 -23.85 -25.64 13.36
CA ALA A 195 -25.13 -26.25 13.73
C ALA A 195 -25.45 -27.45 12.83
N GLY A 196 -25.24 -27.33 11.51
CA GLY A 196 -25.42 -28.42 10.56
C GLY A 196 -24.46 -29.60 10.82
N PHE A 197 -23.22 -29.32 11.22
CA PHE A 197 -22.24 -30.34 11.56
C PHE A 197 -22.58 -31.08 12.86
N CYS A 198 -23.02 -30.37 13.90
CA CYS A 198 -23.49 -30.96 15.16
C CYS A 198 -24.76 -31.80 14.98
N TRP A 199 -25.71 -31.33 14.17
CA TRP A 199 -26.95 -32.05 13.86
C TRP A 199 -26.68 -33.38 13.14
N ARG A 200 -25.80 -33.38 12.13
CA ARG A 200 -25.41 -34.60 11.40
C ARG A 200 -24.69 -35.64 12.27
N ARG A 201 -23.96 -35.22 13.31
CA ARG A 201 -23.31 -36.15 14.25
C ARG A 201 -24.29 -36.70 15.29
N GLY A 202 -25.29 -35.92 15.71
CA GLY A 202 -26.35 -36.40 16.61
C GLY A 202 -27.24 -37.48 15.96
N LEU A 203 -27.56 -37.34 14.67
CA LEU A 203 -28.36 -38.31 13.91
C LEU A 203 -27.66 -39.65 13.61
N ARG A 204 -26.33 -39.74 13.79
CA ARG A 204 -25.57 -41.00 13.58
C ARG A 204 -25.30 -41.77 14.88
N ALA A 205 -25.73 -41.23 16.02
CA ALA A 205 -25.45 -41.79 17.35
C ALA A 205 -26.71 -42.35 18.05
N GLY A 206 -27.86 -42.38 17.36
CA GLY A 206 -29.08 -43.08 17.76
C GLY A 206 -29.49 -44.06 16.67
#